data_AF-A0A524M4G6-F1
#
_entry.id   AF-A0A524M4G6-F1
#
_cell.length_a   1.000
_cell.length_b   1.000
_cell.length_c   1.000
_cell.angle_alpha   90.00
_cell.angle_beta   90.00
_cell.angle_gamma   90.00
#
_symmetry.space_group_name_H-M   'P 1'
#
loop_
_entity.id
_entity.type
_entity.pdbx_description
1 polymer ?
#
loop_
_entity_poly.entity_id
_entity_poly.type
_entity_poly.pdbx_seq_one_letter_code
_entity_poly.pdbx_strand_id
1 'polypeptide(L)'
;MEVKHYKSEITDPKRMINPLDAIIENCSSLDHVLRYLSQLKPKRVNDYVIALEKRLQENIKDYQINYSTLDIDKVLKNCEFLNRYHELRELMIQFVFNELKLPMVFQPTSEGVEVSLMNWLRSCNVFRYHRVKAIVDIMDREEGIQLWKDMVYRATQDSLKSSKEECHPPIKEITEGWKKEGETGESNFELTVVSYDDHKVALKFDRCPVFDSVRHLEDREYPRC
;
A
#
# COMPACT_ATOMS: atom_id res chain seq x y z
N MET A 1 30.48 -5.96 -21.02
CA MET A 1 29.39 -5.03 -20.70
C MET A 1 28.23 -5.36 -21.60
N GLU A 2 27.16 -5.89 -21.03
CA GLU A 2 25.94 -6.26 -21.77
C GLU A 2 24.81 -5.37 -21.27
N VAL A 3 24.24 -4.55 -22.16
CA VAL A 3 23.13 -3.67 -21.86
C VAL A 3 21.88 -4.32 -22.45
N LYS A 4 20.93 -4.72 -21.59
CA LYS A 4 19.65 -5.29 -22.02
C LYS A 4 18.54 -4.31 -21.66
N HIS A 5 17.75 -3.94 -22.66
CA HIS A 5 16.58 -3.09 -22.48
C HIS A 5 15.33 -3.96 -22.51
N TYR A 6 14.56 -3.91 -21.43
CA TYR A 6 13.29 -4.61 -21.31
C TYR A 6 12.18 -3.58 -21.33
N LYS A 7 11.55 -3.40 -22.49
CA LYS A 7 10.42 -2.50 -22.66
C LYS A 7 9.16 -3.35 -22.90
N SER A 8 8.29 -3.44 -21.91
CA SER A 8 6.92 -3.93 -22.14
C SER A 8 6.05 -2.73 -22.45
N GLU A 9 5.39 -2.70 -23.61
CA GLU A 9 4.38 -1.69 -23.94
C GLU A 9 3.02 -2.11 -23.39
N ILE A 10 2.96 -2.49 -22.11
CA ILE A 10 1.68 -2.81 -21.47
C ILE A 10 1.05 -1.50 -20.98
N THR A 11 0.06 -1.04 -21.74
CA THR A 11 -0.59 0.26 -21.52
C THR A 11 -1.58 0.27 -20.34
N ASP A 12 -2.02 -0.88 -19.84
CA ASP A 12 -2.80 -1.03 -18.59
C ASP A 12 -2.74 -2.47 -18.06
N PRO A 13 -1.67 -2.87 -17.35
CA PRO A 13 -1.52 -4.25 -16.88
C PRO A 13 -2.67 -4.62 -15.94
N LYS A 14 -3.22 -5.83 -16.12
CA LYS A 14 -4.26 -6.40 -15.27
C LYS A 14 -3.67 -7.37 -14.27
N ARG A 15 -4.33 -7.52 -13.13
CA ARG A 15 -3.97 -8.49 -12.09
C ARG A 15 -5.24 -9.12 -11.53
N MET A 16 -5.23 -10.44 -11.40
CA MET A 16 -6.20 -11.16 -10.58
C MET A 16 -5.88 -10.96 -9.10
N ILE A 17 -6.84 -10.45 -8.34
CA ILE A 17 -6.71 -10.25 -6.89
C ILE A 17 -7.93 -10.80 -6.17
N ASN A 18 -7.78 -11.13 -4.88
CA ASN A 18 -8.89 -11.26 -3.97
C ASN A 18 -9.10 -9.91 -3.25
N PRO A 19 -10.23 -9.22 -3.42
CA PRO A 19 -10.48 -7.95 -2.73
C PRO A 19 -10.41 -8.05 -1.21
N LEU A 20 -10.73 -9.21 -0.61
CA LEU A 20 -10.61 -9.42 0.83
C LEU A 20 -9.15 -9.30 1.30
N ASP A 21 -8.18 -9.77 0.52
CA ASP A 21 -6.77 -9.68 0.89
C ASP A 21 -6.32 -8.21 0.95
N ALA A 22 -6.79 -7.40 0.00
CA ALA A 22 -6.51 -5.96 0.00
C ALA A 22 -7.14 -5.24 1.21
N ILE A 23 -8.36 -5.62 1.61
CA ILE A 23 -9.00 -5.10 2.84
C ILE A 23 -8.18 -5.50 4.07
N ILE A 24 -7.85 -6.79 4.19
CA ILE A 24 -7.08 -7.34 5.32
C ILE A 24 -5.76 -6.60 5.46
N GLU A 25 -5.00 -6.45 4.37
CA GLU A 25 -3.70 -5.79 4.39
C GLU A 25 -3.82 -4.34 4.87
N ASN A 26 -4.76 -3.58 4.30
CA ASN A 26 -4.92 -2.16 4.65
C ASN A 26 -5.46 -1.98 6.09
N CYS A 27 -6.46 -2.76 6.49
CA CYS A 27 -7.02 -2.71 7.85
C CYS A 27 -6.02 -3.17 8.90
N SER A 28 -5.25 -4.24 8.66
CA SER A 28 -4.22 -4.70 9.59
C SER A 28 -3.08 -3.68 9.70
N SER A 29 -2.70 -3.07 8.58
CA SER A 29 -1.69 -2.01 8.59
C SER A 29 -2.16 -0.77 9.34
N LEU A 30 -3.45 -0.42 9.25
CA LEU A 30 -4.04 0.68 10.02
C LEU A 30 -4.13 0.35 11.50
N ASP A 31 -4.53 -0.87 11.85
CA ASP A 31 -4.56 -1.36 13.23
C ASP A 31 -3.20 -1.22 13.91
N HIS A 32 -2.12 -1.59 13.24
CA HIS A 32 -0.75 -1.40 13.74
C HIS A 32 -0.41 0.08 13.96
N VAL A 33 -0.81 0.98 13.04
CA VAL A 33 -0.59 2.41 13.22
C VAL A 33 -1.35 2.93 14.44
N LEU A 34 -2.63 2.56 14.60
CA LEU A 34 -3.44 2.92 15.76
C LEU A 34 -2.85 2.38 17.07
N ARG A 35 -2.37 1.13 17.05
CA ARG A 35 -1.64 0.53 18.18
C ARG A 35 -0.43 1.37 18.56
N TYR A 36 0.48 1.66 17.63
CA TYR A 36 1.69 2.42 17.95
C TYR A 36 1.37 3.86 18.35
N LEU A 37 0.39 4.48 17.72
CA LEU A 37 -0.05 5.83 18.09
C LEU A 37 -0.62 5.85 19.52
N SER A 38 -1.40 4.84 19.90
CA SER A 38 -1.93 4.70 21.25
C SER A 38 -0.83 4.54 22.31
N GLN A 39 0.30 3.93 21.94
CA GLN A 39 1.46 3.77 22.83
C GLN A 39 2.32 5.03 22.92
N LEU A 40 2.56 5.70 21.78
CA LEU A 40 3.50 6.82 21.69
C LEU A 40 2.85 8.18 22.01
N LYS A 41 1.61 8.39 21.56
CA LYS A 41 0.85 9.64 21.68
C LYS A 41 -0.63 9.35 21.94
N PRO A 42 -1.00 8.72 23.08
CA PRO A 42 -2.37 8.27 23.36
C PRO A 42 -3.42 9.38 23.26
N LYS A 43 -3.07 10.62 23.64
CA LYS A 43 -3.97 11.77 23.59
C LYS A 43 -4.34 12.23 22.17
N ARG A 44 -3.59 11.78 21.15
CA ARG A 44 -3.74 12.18 19.74
C ARG A 44 -4.46 11.14 18.88
N VAL A 45 -4.82 9.98 19.44
CA VAL A 45 -5.42 8.88 18.65
C VAL A 45 -6.75 9.31 18.03
N ASN A 46 -7.63 9.95 18.80
CA ASN A 46 -8.92 10.40 18.28
C ASN A 46 -8.75 11.53 17.25
N ASP A 47 -7.84 12.48 17.48
CA ASP A 47 -7.51 13.52 16.49
C ASP A 47 -7.08 12.89 15.16
N TYR A 48 -6.21 11.87 15.22
CA TYR A 48 -5.73 11.14 14.04
C TYR A 48 -6.85 10.41 13.31
N VAL A 49 -7.72 9.73 14.04
CA VAL A 49 -8.88 9.02 13.48
C VAL A 49 -9.76 10.01 12.71
N ILE A 50 -10.14 11.12 13.33
CA ILE A 50 -10.97 12.16 12.69
C ILE A 50 -10.29 12.74 11.43
N ALA A 51 -8.98 13.03 11.50
CA ALA A 51 -8.23 13.54 10.36
C ALA A 51 -8.17 12.53 9.20
N LEU A 52 -7.99 11.24 9.51
CA LEU A 52 -7.96 10.19 8.51
C LEU A 52 -9.34 9.93 7.91
N GLU A 53 -10.39 9.88 8.73
CA GLU A 53 -11.78 9.75 8.27
C GLU A 53 -12.13 10.85 7.26
N LYS A 54 -11.79 12.11 7.58
CA LYS A 54 -11.98 13.24 6.66
C LYS A 54 -11.27 13.04 5.33
N ARG A 55 -10.01 12.61 5.33
CA ARG A 55 -9.24 12.34 4.09
C ARG A 55 -9.85 11.22 3.26
N LEU A 56 -10.31 10.15 3.91
CA LEU A 56 -10.95 9.03 3.23
C LEU A 56 -12.30 9.47 2.63
N GLN A 57 -13.12 10.20 3.39
CA GLN A 57 -14.38 10.78 2.92
C GLN A 57 -14.18 11.71 1.72
N GLU A 58 -13.17 12.58 1.74
CA GLU A 58 -12.85 13.47 0.60
C GLU A 58 -12.45 12.68 -0.66
N ASN A 59 -11.78 11.54 -0.50
CA ASN A 59 -11.36 10.70 -1.62
C ASN A 59 -12.50 9.84 -2.19
N ILE A 60 -13.27 9.16 -1.33
CA ILE A 60 -14.38 8.29 -1.75
C ILE A 60 -15.64 9.08 -2.12
N LYS A 61 -15.74 10.32 -1.64
CA LYS A 61 -16.90 11.20 -1.79
C LYS A 61 -18.18 10.51 -1.31
N ASP A 62 -19.12 10.31 -2.21
CA ASP A 62 -20.44 9.73 -2.05
C ASP A 62 -20.49 8.24 -2.47
N TYR A 63 -19.35 7.59 -2.69
CA TYR A 63 -19.28 6.16 -2.98
C TYR A 63 -19.77 5.34 -1.79
N GLN A 64 -20.75 4.47 -2.03
CA GLN A 64 -21.26 3.49 -1.08
C GLN A 64 -21.20 2.09 -1.69
N ILE A 65 -20.73 1.13 -0.90
CA ILE A 65 -20.64 -0.28 -1.29
C ILE A 65 -21.53 -1.11 -0.38
N ASN A 66 -22.35 -1.98 -0.98
CA ASN A 66 -22.99 -3.05 -0.24
C ASN A 66 -22.10 -4.29 -0.31
N TYR A 67 -21.44 -4.59 0.80
CA TYR A 67 -20.59 -5.77 0.96
C TYR A 67 -21.16 -6.76 1.99
N SER A 68 -22.48 -6.74 2.24
CA SER A 68 -23.12 -7.60 3.26
C SER A 68 -22.91 -9.10 3.05
N THR A 69 -22.51 -9.52 1.84
CA THR A 69 -22.16 -10.90 1.52
C THR A 69 -20.74 -11.29 1.96
N LEU A 70 -19.94 -10.33 2.41
CA LEU A 70 -18.59 -10.54 2.94
C LEU A 70 -18.64 -10.63 4.46
N ASP A 71 -18.01 -11.66 5.02
CA ASP A 71 -17.88 -11.84 6.47
C ASP A 71 -16.72 -10.99 7.02
N ILE A 72 -16.86 -9.67 6.92
CA ILE A 72 -15.82 -8.69 7.29
C ILE A 72 -15.47 -8.80 8.77
N ASP A 73 -16.45 -8.98 9.65
CA ASP A 73 -16.19 -9.08 11.09
C ASP A 73 -15.32 -10.30 11.43
N LYS A 74 -15.54 -11.45 10.77
CA LYS A 74 -14.67 -12.62 10.95
C LYS A 74 -13.26 -12.37 10.42
N VAL A 75 -13.14 -11.69 9.28
CA VAL A 75 -11.87 -11.43 8.62
C VAL A 75 -11.03 -10.42 9.41
N LEU A 76 -11.66 -9.40 9.98
CA LEU A 76 -11.00 -8.32 10.74
C LEU A 76 -11.03 -8.53 12.26
N LYS A 77 -11.37 -9.74 12.73
CA LYS A 77 -11.48 -10.05 14.17
C LYS A 77 -10.21 -9.74 14.99
N ASN A 78 -9.04 -9.78 14.34
CA ASN A 78 -7.74 -9.55 14.97
C ASN A 78 -7.31 -8.07 14.97
N CYS A 79 -8.08 -7.18 14.33
CA CYS A 79 -7.79 -5.74 14.26
C CYS A 79 -8.35 -5.04 15.51
N GLU A 80 -7.80 -5.36 16.69
CA GLU A 80 -8.31 -4.93 18.00
C GLU A 80 -8.43 -3.39 18.15
N PHE A 81 -7.47 -2.63 17.66
CA PHE A 81 -7.45 -1.17 17.77
C PHE A 81 -8.39 -0.54 16.75
N LEU A 82 -8.40 -1.03 15.51
CA LEU A 82 -9.30 -0.54 14.47
C LEU A 82 -10.77 -0.85 14.79
N ASN A 83 -11.07 -2.00 15.37
CA ASN A 83 -12.43 -2.41 15.72
C ASN A 83 -13.10 -1.49 16.77
N ARG A 84 -12.34 -0.61 17.44
CA ARG A 84 -12.86 0.44 18.33
C ARG A 84 -13.41 1.65 17.56
N TYR A 85 -13.09 1.77 16.28
CA TYR A 85 -13.43 2.90 15.40
C TYR A 85 -14.22 2.39 14.18
N HIS A 86 -15.50 2.11 14.40
CA HIS A 86 -16.37 1.52 13.38
C HIS A 86 -16.44 2.36 12.10
N GLU A 87 -16.63 3.68 12.22
CA GLU A 87 -16.74 4.58 11.07
C GLU A 87 -15.47 4.58 10.20
N LEU A 88 -14.29 4.75 10.81
CA LEU A 88 -13.00 4.60 10.13
C LEU A 88 -12.84 3.24 9.43
N ARG A 89 -13.27 2.14 10.08
CA ARG A 89 -13.24 0.80 9.48
C ARG A 89 -14.11 0.72 8.22
N GLU A 90 -15.33 1.24 8.28
CA GLU A 90 -16.25 1.29 7.15
C GLU A 90 -15.67 2.12 5.99
N LEU A 91 -15.15 3.31 6.30
CA LEU A 91 -14.53 4.20 5.31
C LEU A 91 -13.31 3.55 4.65
N MET A 92 -12.51 2.80 5.41
CA MET A 92 -11.38 2.06 4.86
C MET A 92 -11.83 0.99 3.87
N ILE A 93 -12.88 0.23 4.19
CA ILE A 93 -13.43 -0.77 3.27
C ILE A 93 -13.97 -0.08 2.01
N GLN A 94 -14.79 0.97 2.16
CA GLN A 94 -15.31 1.74 1.03
C GLN A 94 -14.18 2.31 0.15
N PHE A 95 -13.09 2.78 0.77
CA PHE A 95 -11.92 3.27 0.07
C PHE A 95 -11.26 2.19 -0.79
N VAL A 96 -11.02 0.98 -0.25
CA VAL A 96 -10.42 -0.12 -1.03
C VAL A 96 -11.30 -0.44 -2.24
N PHE A 97 -12.62 -0.57 -2.04
CA PHE A 97 -13.55 -0.87 -3.13
C PHE A 97 -13.59 0.22 -4.20
N ASN A 98 -13.62 1.49 -3.77
CA ASN A 98 -13.64 2.64 -4.67
C ASN A 98 -12.36 2.74 -5.53
N GLU A 99 -11.19 2.52 -4.93
CA GLU A 99 -9.91 2.58 -5.65
C GLU A 99 -9.73 1.38 -6.58
N LEU A 100 -10.20 0.19 -6.17
CA LEU A 100 -10.23 -1.01 -7.02
C LEU A 100 -11.23 -0.91 -8.18
N LYS A 101 -12.17 0.06 -8.13
CA LYS A 101 -13.29 0.22 -9.08
C LYS A 101 -14.21 -0.99 -9.13
N LEU A 102 -14.47 -1.58 -7.98
CA LEU A 102 -15.41 -2.70 -7.84
C LEU A 102 -16.87 -2.23 -7.91
N PRO A 103 -17.80 -3.08 -8.40
CA PRO A 103 -19.21 -2.74 -8.45
C PRO A 103 -19.80 -2.50 -7.05
N MET A 104 -20.79 -1.60 -6.94
CA MET A 104 -21.47 -1.25 -5.68
C MET A 104 -22.22 -2.42 -5.04
N VAL A 105 -22.50 -3.47 -5.81
CA VAL A 105 -22.98 -4.75 -5.31
C VAL A 105 -21.92 -5.77 -5.68
N PHE A 106 -21.10 -6.14 -4.71
CA PHE A 106 -19.99 -7.06 -4.93
C PHE A 106 -20.30 -8.44 -4.35
N GLN A 107 -20.14 -9.48 -5.17
CA GLN A 107 -20.18 -10.86 -4.71
C GLN A 107 -18.79 -11.49 -4.91
N PRO A 108 -18.17 -12.04 -3.86
CA PRO A 108 -16.88 -12.68 -3.98
C PRO A 108 -17.00 -13.95 -4.84
N THR A 109 -16.06 -14.12 -5.77
CA THR A 109 -15.88 -15.34 -6.55
C THR A 109 -14.64 -16.07 -6.04
N SER A 110 -14.60 -17.41 -6.20
CA SER A 110 -13.43 -18.21 -5.84
C SER A 110 -12.20 -17.92 -6.71
N GLU A 111 -12.41 -17.37 -7.90
CA GLU A 111 -11.37 -17.07 -8.88
C GLU A 111 -10.70 -15.71 -8.66
N GLY A 112 -11.24 -14.89 -7.74
CA GLY A 112 -10.83 -13.51 -7.58
C GLY A 112 -11.42 -12.59 -8.65
N VAL A 113 -10.92 -11.36 -8.69
CA VAL A 113 -11.41 -10.30 -9.58
C VAL A 113 -10.24 -9.72 -10.35
N GLU A 114 -10.42 -9.54 -11.65
CA GLU A 114 -9.47 -8.83 -12.49
C GLU A 114 -9.59 -7.33 -12.25
N VAL A 115 -8.50 -6.69 -11.85
CA VAL A 115 -8.41 -5.23 -11.70
C VAL A 115 -7.21 -4.71 -12.47
N SER A 116 -7.22 -3.42 -12.83
CA SER A 116 -5.98 -2.81 -13.31
C SER A 116 -4.95 -2.74 -12.17
N LEU A 117 -3.69 -2.91 -12.53
CA LEU A 117 -2.57 -2.73 -11.60
C LEU A 117 -2.64 -1.35 -10.95
N MET A 118 -2.95 -0.31 -11.72
CA MET A 118 -3.02 1.06 -11.19
C MET A 118 -4.11 1.21 -10.14
N ASN A 119 -5.27 0.57 -10.32
CA ASN A 119 -6.33 0.57 -9.31
C ASN A 119 -5.89 -0.18 -8.05
N TRP A 120 -5.27 -1.34 -8.21
CA TRP A 120 -4.69 -2.09 -7.09
C TRP A 120 -3.63 -1.29 -6.33
N LEU A 121 -2.67 -0.70 -7.04
CA LEU A 121 -1.63 0.14 -6.45
C LEU A 121 -2.20 1.37 -5.76
N ARG A 122 -3.23 2.00 -6.32
CA ARG A 122 -3.92 3.12 -5.67
C ARG A 122 -4.57 2.69 -4.36
N SER A 123 -5.26 1.54 -4.35
CA SER A 123 -5.91 1.01 -3.15
C SER A 123 -4.95 0.81 -1.97
N CYS A 124 -3.65 0.61 -2.24
CA CYS A 124 -2.62 0.52 -1.20
C CYS A 124 -1.87 1.84 -0.96
N ASN A 125 -1.39 2.49 -2.02
CA ASN A 125 -0.43 3.60 -1.91
C ASN A 125 -1.11 4.94 -1.60
N VAL A 126 -2.30 5.19 -2.14
CA VAL A 126 -3.07 6.39 -1.79
C VAL A 126 -3.48 6.32 -0.32
N PHE A 127 -3.82 5.14 0.19
CA PHE A 127 -4.07 4.94 1.61
C PHE A 127 -2.82 5.17 2.47
N ARG A 128 -1.66 4.64 2.07
CA ARG A 128 -0.37 4.91 2.74
C ARG A 128 -0.10 6.41 2.84
N TYR A 129 -0.33 7.15 1.75
CA TYR A 129 -0.19 8.60 1.75
C TYR A 129 -1.14 9.27 2.76
N HIS A 130 -2.44 8.96 2.73
CA HIS A 130 -3.42 9.55 3.64
C HIS A 130 -3.13 9.25 5.11
N ARG A 131 -2.66 8.04 5.43
CA ARG A 131 -2.25 7.68 6.79
C ARG A 131 -1.13 8.56 7.32
N VAL A 132 -0.14 8.90 6.49
CA VAL A 132 0.97 9.77 6.91
C VAL A 132 0.49 11.21 7.01
N LYS A 133 -0.29 11.70 6.04
CA LYS A 133 -0.77 13.08 6.05
C LYS A 133 -1.74 13.36 7.19
N ALA A 134 -2.57 12.40 7.59
CA ALA A 134 -3.42 12.53 8.77
C ALA A 134 -2.62 12.78 10.07
N ILE A 135 -1.38 12.29 10.17
CA ILE A 135 -0.48 12.65 11.28
C ILE A 135 -0.08 14.11 11.17
N VAL A 136 0.32 14.57 9.98
CA VAL A 136 0.74 15.95 9.74
C VAL A 136 -0.41 16.94 9.93
N ASP A 137 -1.67 16.53 9.79
CA ASP A 137 -2.82 17.40 10.01
C ASP A 137 -3.07 17.71 11.50
N ILE A 138 -2.56 16.88 12.42
CA ILE A 138 -2.86 16.98 13.85
C ILE A 138 -1.66 17.44 14.71
N MET A 139 -0.48 17.55 14.09
CA MET A 139 0.74 18.01 14.74
C MET A 139 1.69 18.64 13.71
N ASP A 140 2.68 19.38 14.21
CA ASP A 140 3.68 20.01 13.35
C ASP A 140 4.41 18.97 12.48
N ARG A 141 4.75 19.36 11.25
CA ARG A 141 5.33 18.47 10.24
C ARG A 141 6.55 17.71 10.76
N GLU A 142 7.47 18.38 11.44
CA GLU A 142 8.68 17.77 11.98
C GLU A 142 8.37 16.75 13.08
N GLU A 143 7.43 17.07 13.98
CA GLU A 143 6.98 16.15 15.02
C GLU A 143 6.29 14.93 14.39
N GLY A 144 5.44 15.15 13.38
CA GLY A 144 4.75 14.08 12.65
C GLY A 144 5.70 13.15 11.91
N ILE A 145 6.74 13.70 11.27
CA ILE A 145 7.81 12.90 10.63
C ILE A 145 8.55 12.07 11.68
N GLN A 146 8.90 12.66 12.82
CA GLN A 146 9.62 11.93 13.87
C GLN A 146 8.76 10.80 14.45
N LEU A 147 7.48 11.08 14.72
CA LEU A 147 6.53 10.07 15.19
C LEU A 147 6.38 8.91 14.18
N TRP A 148 6.27 9.22 12.89
CA TRP A 148 6.19 8.19 11.86
C TRP A 148 7.45 7.31 11.81
N LYS A 149 8.64 7.90 11.93
CA LYS A 149 9.91 7.16 12.03
C LYS A 149 9.92 6.23 13.24
N ASP A 150 9.46 6.70 14.39
CA ASP A 150 9.39 5.89 15.61
C ASP A 150 8.41 4.71 15.47
N MET A 151 7.28 4.92 14.78
CA MET A 151 6.33 3.85 14.45
C MET A 151 6.95 2.81 13.51
N VAL A 152 7.61 3.23 12.43
CA VAL A 152 8.28 2.34 11.49
C VAL A 152 9.38 1.54 12.19
N TYR A 153 10.17 2.19 13.04
CA TYR A 153 11.19 1.52 13.84
C TYR A 153 10.59 0.42 14.72
N ARG A 154 9.48 0.70 15.43
CA ARG A 154 8.79 -0.30 16.26
C ARG A 154 8.23 -1.45 15.42
N ALA A 155 7.64 -1.15 14.26
CA ALA A 155 7.16 -2.18 13.33
C ALA A 155 8.28 -3.12 12.90
N THR A 156 9.46 -2.58 12.56
CA THR A 156 10.64 -3.38 12.23
C THR A 156 11.10 -4.23 13.40
N GLN A 157 11.14 -3.67 14.62
CA GLN A 157 11.52 -4.42 15.81
C GLN A 157 10.55 -5.57 16.13
N ASP A 158 9.24 -5.35 15.98
CA ASP A 158 8.24 -6.40 16.18
C ASP A 158 8.35 -7.49 15.12
N SER A 159 8.58 -7.11 13.86
CA SER A 159 8.83 -8.05 12.76
C SER A 159 10.05 -8.92 13.04
N LEU A 160 11.18 -8.32 13.43
CA LEU A 160 12.42 -9.05 13.74
C LEU A 160 12.27 -10.02 14.91
N LYS A 161 11.46 -9.67 15.92
CA LYS A 161 11.16 -10.58 17.04
C LYS A 161 10.27 -11.75 16.65
N SER A 162 9.45 -11.58 15.61
CA SER A 162 8.52 -12.59 15.13
C SER A 162 9.11 -13.49 14.03
N SER A 163 10.12 -13.03 13.30
CA SER A 163 10.79 -13.79 12.26
C SER A 163 11.87 -14.70 12.86
N LYS A 164 11.72 -16.01 12.70
CA LYS A 164 12.81 -16.99 12.94
C LYS A 164 13.78 -17.12 11.76
N GLU A 165 13.55 -16.40 10.66
CA GLU A 165 14.31 -16.55 9.43
C GLU A 165 14.88 -15.20 8.98
N GLU A 166 16.21 -15.16 8.79
CA GLU A 166 16.87 -14.12 8.01
C GLU A 166 16.40 -14.22 6.56
N CYS A 167 15.55 -13.31 6.14
CA CYS A 167 15.07 -13.26 4.76
C CYS A 167 15.69 -12.06 4.04
N HIS A 168 16.91 -12.23 3.57
CA HIS A 168 17.43 -11.44 2.47
C HIS A 168 17.93 -12.40 1.39
N PRO A 169 17.21 -12.55 0.26
CA PRO A 169 17.73 -13.34 -0.85
C PRO A 169 19.07 -12.73 -1.32
N PRO A 170 20.07 -13.56 -1.68
CA PRO A 170 21.32 -13.10 -2.27
C PRO A 170 21.07 -12.09 -3.39
N ILE A 171 21.93 -11.06 -3.53
CA ILE A 171 21.85 -10.04 -4.59
C ILE A 171 21.71 -10.66 -5.98
N LYS A 172 22.27 -11.87 -6.18
CA LYS A 172 22.16 -12.65 -7.41
C LYS A 172 20.73 -13.11 -7.70
N GLU A 173 20.00 -13.59 -6.70
CA GLU A 173 18.60 -14.00 -6.82
C GLU A 173 17.68 -12.79 -7.05
N ILE A 174 17.96 -11.66 -6.40
CA ILE A 174 17.27 -10.39 -6.65
C ILE A 174 17.47 -9.96 -8.10
N THR A 175 18.72 -10.02 -8.58
CA THR A 175 19.09 -9.67 -9.97
C THR A 175 18.43 -10.57 -10.99
N GLU A 176 18.46 -11.89 -10.77
CA GLU A 176 17.83 -12.88 -11.64
C GLU A 176 16.30 -12.71 -11.64
N GLY A 177 15.70 -12.38 -10.49
CA GLY A 177 14.29 -12.03 -10.37
C GLY A 177 13.91 -10.83 -11.24
N TRP A 178 14.61 -9.70 -11.10
CA TRP A 178 14.35 -8.50 -11.91
C TRP A 178 14.63 -8.70 -13.40
N LYS A 179 15.68 -9.45 -13.76
CA LYS A 179 15.95 -9.81 -15.16
C LYS A 179 14.84 -10.68 -15.72
N LYS A 180 14.37 -11.68 -14.96
CA LYS A 180 13.27 -12.56 -15.37
C LYS A 180 11.97 -11.78 -15.54
N GLU A 181 11.63 -10.88 -14.61
CA GLU A 181 10.47 -9.99 -14.75
C GLU A 181 10.55 -9.11 -16.01
N GLY A 182 11.74 -8.57 -16.32
CA GLY A 182 11.98 -7.84 -17.55
C GLY A 182 11.89 -8.71 -18.81
N GLU A 183 12.38 -9.95 -18.75
CA GLU A 183 12.44 -10.89 -19.88
C GLU A 183 11.08 -11.52 -20.24
N THR A 184 10.21 -11.75 -19.26
CA THR A 184 8.86 -12.28 -19.52
C THR A 184 7.94 -11.25 -20.16
N GLY A 185 8.30 -9.96 -20.13
CA GLY A 185 7.42 -8.88 -20.52
C GLY A 185 6.24 -8.67 -19.55
N GLU A 186 6.17 -9.44 -18.46
CA GLU A 186 5.17 -9.32 -17.40
C GLU A 186 5.57 -8.26 -16.35
N SER A 187 6.75 -7.68 -16.49
CA SER A 187 7.15 -6.51 -15.70
C SER A 187 6.14 -5.38 -15.91
N ASN A 188 5.56 -4.97 -14.80
CA ASN A 188 4.73 -3.79 -14.67
C ASN A 188 5.53 -2.48 -14.66
N PHE A 189 6.86 -2.58 -14.65
CA PHE A 189 7.81 -1.49 -14.66
C PHE A 189 8.48 -1.39 -16.01
N GLU A 190 8.70 -0.16 -16.51
CA GLU A 190 9.67 0.06 -17.57
C GLU A 190 11.06 0.06 -16.93
N LEU A 191 11.81 -1.03 -17.15
CA LEU A 191 13.07 -1.30 -16.46
C LEU A 191 14.21 -1.44 -17.48
N THR A 192 15.22 -0.58 -17.36
CA THR A 192 16.51 -0.81 -18.01
C THR A 192 17.46 -1.46 -17.00
N VAL A 193 17.98 -2.64 -17.35
CA VAL A 193 18.95 -3.37 -16.52
C VAL A 193 20.32 -3.32 -17.20
N VAL A 194 21.30 -2.74 -16.51
CA VAL A 194 22.70 -2.74 -16.94
C VAL A 194 23.51 -3.63 -16.01
N SER A 195 24.09 -4.71 -16.53
CA SER A 195 25.00 -5.58 -15.78
C SER A 195 26.44 -5.16 -16.08
N TYR A 196 27.18 -4.70 -15.06
CA TYR A 196 28.58 -4.29 -15.23
C TYR A 196 29.54 -5.48 -15.07
N ASP A 197 29.27 -6.34 -14.08
CA ASP A 197 29.94 -7.60 -13.77
C ASP A 197 28.94 -8.57 -13.09
N ASP A 198 29.36 -9.76 -12.67
CA ASP A 198 28.51 -10.75 -12.00
C ASP A 198 27.94 -10.25 -10.65
N HIS A 199 28.39 -9.10 -10.14
CA HIS A 199 28.13 -8.61 -8.78
C HIS A 199 27.55 -7.18 -8.76
N LYS A 200 27.42 -6.51 -9.91
CA LYS A 200 26.94 -5.13 -10.02
C LYS A 200 25.88 -4.99 -11.11
N VAL A 201 24.72 -4.51 -10.68
CA VAL A 201 23.56 -4.24 -11.52
C VAL A 201 23.11 -2.81 -11.29
N ALA A 202 22.95 -2.05 -12.36
CA ALA A 202 22.19 -0.80 -12.31
C ALA A 202 20.80 -1.03 -12.91
N LEU A 203 19.81 -0.52 -12.18
CA LEU A 203 18.40 -0.53 -12.57
C LEU A 203 17.99 0.92 -12.79
N LYS A 204 17.41 1.22 -13.96
CA LYS A 204 16.75 2.49 -14.23
C LYS A 204 15.27 2.23 -14.44
N PHE A 205 14.44 2.90 -13.65
CA PHE A 205 12.99 2.87 -13.77
C PHE A 205 12.56 4.07 -14.62
N ASP A 206 12.20 3.83 -15.88
CA ASP A 206 11.68 4.89 -16.76
C ASP A 206 10.23 5.27 -16.38
N ARG A 207 9.48 4.30 -15.83
CA ARG A 207 8.17 4.49 -15.20
C ARG A 207 8.08 3.70 -13.91
N CYS A 208 7.69 4.37 -12.82
CA CYS A 208 7.45 3.75 -11.52
C CYS A 208 5.94 3.79 -11.19
N PRO A 209 5.22 2.66 -11.34
CA PRO A 209 3.79 2.57 -11.04
C PRO A 209 3.42 3.00 -9.61
N VAL A 210 4.32 2.80 -8.63
CA VAL A 210 4.12 3.26 -7.25
C VAL A 210 4.04 4.79 -7.20
N PHE A 211 4.99 5.50 -7.82
CA PHE A 211 4.96 6.96 -7.91
C PHE A 211 3.75 7.45 -8.70
N ASP A 212 3.49 6.84 -9.87
CA ASP A 212 2.35 7.21 -10.71
C ASP A 212 1.01 7.02 -9.99
N SER A 213 0.90 6.03 -9.09
CA SER A 213 -0.33 5.77 -8.35
C SER A 213 -0.72 6.92 -7.41
N VAL A 214 0.25 7.68 -6.90
CA VAL A 214 0.03 8.80 -5.96
C VAL A 214 0.24 10.18 -6.59
N ARG A 215 0.74 10.25 -7.83
CA ARG A 215 1.09 11.49 -8.54
C ARG A 215 -0.04 12.53 -8.60
N HIS A 216 -1.29 12.08 -8.56
CA HIS A 216 -2.49 12.93 -8.65
C HIS A 216 -2.86 13.63 -7.33
N LEU A 217 -2.19 13.33 -6.22
CA LEU A 217 -2.49 13.88 -4.89
C LEU A 217 -1.84 15.26 -4.64
N GLU A 218 -1.28 15.90 -5.67
CA GLU A 218 -0.75 17.29 -5.72
C GLU A 218 0.19 17.74 -4.59
N ASP A 219 0.93 16.83 -3.95
CA ASP A 219 1.97 17.16 -2.96
C ASP A 219 3.35 17.17 -3.64
N ARG A 220 3.71 18.28 -4.29
CA ARG A 220 4.87 18.39 -5.21
C ARG A 220 6.26 18.47 -4.53
N GLU A 221 6.46 17.82 -3.39
CA GLU A 221 7.77 17.73 -2.71
C GLU A 221 8.40 16.32 -2.74
N TYR A 222 8.05 15.46 -3.70
CA TYR A 222 8.73 14.17 -3.86
C TYR A 222 9.87 14.24 -4.88
N PRO A 223 11.08 13.72 -4.57
CA PRO A 223 12.15 13.61 -5.55
C PRO A 223 11.67 12.68 -6.67
N ARG A 224 11.91 13.12 -7.91
CA ARG A 224 11.74 12.29 -9.10
C ARG A 224 12.58 11.04 -8.91
N CYS A 225 12.00 9.86 -9.19
CA CYS A 225 12.71 8.58 -9.18
C CYS A 225 13.97 8.65 -10.05
#